data_AF-A0A924T3H7-F1
#
_entry.id   AF-A0A924T3H7-F1
#
_cell.length_a   1.000
_cell.length_b   1.000
_cell.length_c   1.000
_cell.angle_alpha   90.00
_cell.angle_beta   90.00
_cell.angle_gamma   90.00
#
_symmetry.space_group_name_H-M   'P 1'
#
loop_
_entity.id
_entity.type
_entity.pdbx_description
1 polymer ?
#
loop_
_entity_poly.entity_id
_entity_poly.type
_entity_poly.pdbx_seq_one_letter_code
_entity_poly.pdbx_strand_id
1 'polypeptide(L)'
;KSVVMTFVPDRTVNTAQVQFEPPLAGVAEQTTVPLSGGECGDYRATLRPDFSDPTHIRFAGTYPAACLEKVWPLAYADPKSYAARAVEGMWLEIGGKLVGTVHDGKLTTSPGGVATPVFEVTSPTLAEVIRDINKYSNNVMAQQLFLTLSLPARTPGASGAATLEASREVIKRWWQERITGAEAPLMDNGSGLSRNERISVQALGRLLQTAYVSPQMPELMSSLPIAGVDGTLRRNRSKAYGSAHLKTGSLRDVAAVAGYVHAASGRRYVLVAIANHANAGAARPVMDALLDWAMKDN
;
A
#
# COMPACT_ATOMS: atom_id res chain seq x y z
N LYS A 1 6.96 1.85 -7.41
CA LYS A 1 8.11 1.68 -8.32
C LYS A 1 9.09 0.78 -7.58
N SER A 2 8.99 -0.51 -7.82
CA SER A 2 9.68 -1.49 -7.01
C SER A 2 10.19 -2.61 -7.89
N VAL A 3 11.44 -3.02 -7.68
CA VAL A 3 11.96 -4.26 -8.24
C VAL A 3 11.68 -5.35 -7.21
N VAL A 4 11.08 -6.44 -7.63
CA VAL A 4 10.83 -7.62 -6.82
C VAL A 4 11.97 -8.58 -7.05
N MET A 5 12.64 -8.98 -5.97
CA MET A 5 13.72 -9.96 -5.98
C MET A 5 13.23 -11.26 -5.35
N THR A 6 13.19 -12.35 -6.11
CA THR A 6 12.81 -13.68 -5.62
C THR A 6 14.07 -14.52 -5.45
N PHE A 7 14.37 -14.88 -4.21
CA PHE A 7 15.53 -15.68 -3.83
C PHE A 7 15.11 -17.15 -3.69
N VAL A 8 15.68 -18.04 -4.50
CA VAL A 8 15.40 -19.48 -4.48
C VAL A 8 16.69 -20.25 -4.18
N PRO A 9 16.83 -20.86 -2.98
CA PRO A 9 18.01 -21.65 -2.65
C PRO A 9 18.16 -22.90 -3.52
N ASP A 10 19.33 -23.08 -4.11
CA ASP A 10 19.76 -24.32 -4.74
C ASP A 10 20.96 -24.90 -3.99
N ARG A 11 20.70 -25.98 -3.24
CA ARG A 11 21.73 -26.66 -2.43
C ARG A 11 22.69 -27.49 -3.27
N THR A 12 22.34 -27.82 -4.51
CA THR A 12 23.21 -28.64 -5.38
C THR A 12 24.40 -27.84 -5.88
N VAL A 13 24.20 -26.54 -6.14
CA VAL A 13 25.24 -25.59 -6.58
C VAL A 13 25.67 -24.62 -5.47
N ASN A 14 25.14 -24.78 -4.26
CA ASN A 14 25.43 -23.97 -3.06
C ASN A 14 25.22 -22.45 -3.27
N THR A 15 24.21 -22.06 -4.05
CA THR A 15 23.82 -20.65 -4.29
C THR A 15 22.32 -20.49 -4.21
N ALA A 16 21.82 -19.32 -3.81
CA ALA A 16 20.45 -18.93 -4.13
C ALA A 16 20.42 -18.22 -5.48
N GLN A 17 19.50 -18.64 -6.35
CA GLN A 17 19.14 -17.92 -7.56
C GLN A 17 18.32 -16.69 -7.18
N VAL A 18 18.57 -15.57 -7.85
CA VAL A 18 17.86 -14.31 -7.65
C VAL A 18 17.20 -13.93 -8.96
N GLN A 19 15.87 -13.92 -8.97
CA GLN A 19 15.05 -13.47 -10.09
C GLN A 19 14.58 -12.04 -9.82
N PHE A 20 14.59 -11.20 -10.85
CA PHE A 20 14.23 -9.79 -10.77
C PHE A 20 12.99 -9.52 -11.62
N GLU A 21 12.01 -8.82 -11.06
CA GLU A 21 10.79 -8.45 -11.79
C GLU A 21 10.34 -7.02 -11.45
N PRO A 22 10.05 -6.16 -12.45
CA PRO A 22 10.29 -6.38 -13.88
C PRO A 22 11.80 -6.31 -14.20
N PRO A 23 12.25 -6.85 -15.35
CA PRO A 23 13.60 -6.61 -15.84
C PRO A 23 13.81 -5.11 -16.09
N LEU A 24 14.96 -4.58 -15.68
CA LEU A 24 15.31 -3.18 -15.88
C LEU A 24 16.41 -3.03 -16.93
N ALA A 25 16.09 -2.39 -18.06
CA ALA A 25 17.07 -2.11 -19.09
C ALA A 25 18.24 -1.28 -18.55
N GLY A 26 19.47 -1.69 -18.92
CA GLY A 26 20.70 -1.02 -18.52
C GLY A 26 20.99 -1.07 -17.01
N VAL A 27 20.43 -2.05 -16.29
CA VAL A 27 20.76 -2.35 -14.89
C VAL A 27 21.43 -3.72 -14.84
N ALA A 28 22.62 -3.80 -14.25
CA ALA A 28 23.31 -5.05 -14.02
C ALA A 28 22.83 -5.67 -12.71
N GLU A 29 22.22 -6.84 -12.81
CA GLU A 29 21.57 -7.54 -11.70
C GLU A 29 22.36 -8.79 -11.31
N GLN A 30 22.72 -8.91 -10.03
CA GLN A 30 23.39 -10.10 -9.52
C GLN A 30 22.37 -11.23 -9.32
N THR A 31 22.33 -12.18 -10.26
CA THR A 31 21.37 -13.28 -10.31
C THR A 31 21.70 -14.47 -9.40
N THR A 32 22.83 -14.45 -8.70
CA THR A 32 23.21 -15.51 -7.75
C THR A 32 23.88 -14.95 -6.50
N VAL A 33 23.60 -15.58 -5.36
CA VAL A 33 24.27 -15.29 -4.08
C VAL A 33 24.70 -16.59 -3.39
N PRO A 34 25.88 -16.65 -2.75
CA PRO A 34 26.31 -17.87 -2.05
C PRO A 34 25.35 -18.22 -0.90
N LEU A 35 25.10 -19.52 -0.71
CA LEU A 35 24.36 -19.99 0.46
C LEU A 35 25.23 -19.98 1.72
N SER A 36 24.58 -19.78 2.85
CA SER A 36 25.16 -19.99 4.18
C SER A 36 24.30 -20.95 5.00
N GLY A 37 24.93 -21.61 5.97
CA GLY A 37 24.24 -22.36 7.02
C GLY A 37 23.66 -21.43 8.11
N GLY A 38 22.77 -21.97 8.93
CA GLY A 38 22.14 -21.24 10.05
C GLY A 38 20.65 -21.04 9.88
N GLU A 39 20.01 -20.46 10.90
CA GLU A 39 18.58 -20.17 10.90
C GLU A 39 18.22 -19.03 9.95
N CYS A 40 16.97 -18.98 9.53
CA CYS A 40 16.45 -17.84 8.78
C CYS A 40 16.18 -16.65 9.72
N GLY A 41 17.23 -15.86 9.96
CA GLY A 41 17.13 -14.57 10.67
C GLY A 41 16.80 -13.41 9.72
N ASP A 42 17.43 -12.26 9.98
CA ASP A 42 17.37 -11.11 9.06
C ASP A 42 18.24 -11.36 7.81
N TYR A 43 17.70 -12.17 6.90
CA TYR A 43 18.37 -12.53 5.65
C TYR A 43 18.73 -11.31 4.77
N ARG A 44 18.02 -10.19 4.93
CA ARG A 44 18.28 -8.96 4.14
C ARG A 44 19.56 -8.29 4.60
N ALA A 45 19.81 -8.25 5.91
CA ALA A 45 21.06 -7.75 6.44
C ALA A 45 22.24 -8.67 6.07
N THR A 46 22.04 -10.00 6.11
CA THR A 46 23.12 -10.96 5.79
C THR A 46 23.53 -10.92 4.31
N LEU A 47 22.60 -10.55 3.42
CA LEU A 47 22.89 -10.35 2.00
C LEU A 47 23.86 -9.20 1.73
N ARG A 48 24.04 -8.27 2.68
CA ARG A 48 24.85 -7.05 2.51
C ARG A 48 24.59 -6.38 1.15
N PRO A 49 23.34 -5.97 0.91
CA PRO A 49 22.94 -5.36 -0.35
C PRO A 49 23.70 -4.04 -0.60
N ASP A 50 24.08 -3.80 -1.85
CA ASP A 50 24.58 -2.51 -2.33
C ASP A 50 23.67 -2.03 -3.46
N PHE A 51 22.94 -0.94 -3.18
CA PHE A 51 22.04 -0.26 -4.10
C PHE A 51 22.45 1.21 -4.30
N SER A 52 23.70 1.55 -3.96
CA SER A 52 24.20 2.93 -4.02
C SER A 52 24.29 3.44 -5.47
N ASP A 53 24.59 2.53 -6.41
CA ASP A 53 24.56 2.79 -7.84
C ASP A 53 23.24 2.27 -8.43
N PRO A 54 22.37 3.14 -8.98
CA PRO A 54 21.09 2.71 -9.55
C PRO A 54 21.25 1.77 -10.75
N THR A 55 22.42 1.72 -11.40
CA THR A 55 22.69 0.82 -12.52
C THR A 55 23.19 -0.57 -12.09
N HIS A 56 23.34 -0.82 -10.80
CA HIS A 56 23.84 -2.09 -10.27
C HIS A 56 23.05 -2.54 -9.04
N ILE A 57 22.56 -3.78 -9.07
CA ILE A 57 21.99 -4.43 -7.89
C ILE A 57 22.93 -5.56 -7.47
N ARG A 58 23.61 -5.38 -6.33
CA ARG A 58 24.67 -6.29 -5.87
C ARG A 58 24.45 -6.74 -4.43
N PHE A 59 25.01 -7.90 -4.09
CA PHE A 59 25.00 -8.50 -2.77
C PHE A 59 26.42 -8.96 -2.41
N ALA A 60 26.98 -8.38 -1.35
CA ALA A 60 28.33 -8.73 -0.87
C ALA A 60 28.31 -9.83 0.20
N GLY A 61 27.13 -10.34 0.54
CA GLY A 61 26.91 -11.27 1.63
C GLY A 61 26.44 -12.65 1.18
N THR A 62 25.69 -13.33 2.05
CA THR A 62 25.21 -14.70 1.82
C THR A 62 23.73 -14.84 2.17
N TYR A 63 23.10 -15.88 1.62
CA TYR A 63 21.70 -16.20 1.85
C TYR A 63 21.54 -17.49 2.67
N PRO A 64 20.93 -17.45 3.87
CA PRO A 64 20.73 -18.65 4.69
C PRO A 64 19.81 -19.67 4.00
N ALA A 65 20.30 -20.89 3.78
CA ALA A 65 19.53 -21.94 3.10
C ALA A 65 18.24 -22.34 3.84
N ALA A 66 18.16 -22.07 5.14
CA ALA A 66 16.96 -22.29 5.95
C ALA A 66 15.83 -21.28 5.67
N CYS A 67 16.10 -20.18 4.95
CA CYS A 67 15.07 -19.21 4.60
C CYS A 67 14.08 -19.72 3.55
N LEU A 68 14.43 -20.80 2.83
CA LEU A 68 13.69 -21.27 1.66
C LEU A 68 13.52 -20.11 0.66
N GLU A 69 12.46 -20.16 -0.14
CA GLU A 69 12.11 -19.08 -1.03
C GLU A 69 11.70 -17.81 -0.25
N LYS A 70 12.24 -16.65 -0.66
CA LYS A 70 11.81 -15.35 -0.17
C LYS A 70 11.63 -14.38 -1.31
N VAL A 71 10.57 -13.59 -1.21
CA VAL A 71 10.29 -12.46 -2.09
C VAL A 71 10.65 -11.16 -1.35
N TRP A 72 11.45 -10.32 -1.99
CA TRP A 72 11.84 -9.01 -1.45
C TRP A 72 11.52 -7.89 -2.46
N PRO A 73 10.40 -7.18 -2.26
CA PRO A 73 10.16 -5.94 -2.99
C PRO A 73 11.07 -4.82 -2.47
N LEU A 74 11.82 -4.20 -3.38
CA LEU A 74 12.74 -3.10 -3.11
C LEU A 74 12.31 -1.85 -3.88
N ALA A 75 12.23 -0.71 -3.21
CA ALA A 75 12.07 0.57 -3.91
C ALA A 75 13.35 0.85 -4.70
N TYR A 76 13.21 1.04 -6.02
CA TYR A 76 14.36 1.24 -6.89
C TYR A 76 15.09 2.56 -6.58
N ALA A 77 16.42 2.53 -6.61
CA ALA A 77 17.29 3.62 -6.15
C ALA A 77 17.13 4.91 -6.97
N ASP A 78 16.76 4.82 -8.25
CA ASP A 78 16.41 5.97 -9.08
C ASP A 78 14.95 5.93 -9.57
N PRO A 79 14.00 6.44 -8.76
CA PRO A 79 12.59 6.43 -9.13
C PRO A 79 12.27 7.14 -10.44
N LYS A 80 13.11 8.08 -10.92
CA LYS A 80 12.84 8.83 -12.15
C LYS A 80 13.03 7.94 -13.38
N SER A 81 14.13 7.20 -13.47
CA SER A 81 14.39 6.32 -14.63
C SER A 81 13.63 4.99 -14.61
N TYR A 82 13.07 4.58 -13.46
CA TYR A 82 12.40 3.28 -13.30
C TYR A 82 11.41 2.93 -14.43
N ALA A 83 10.52 3.86 -14.79
CA ALA A 83 9.44 3.56 -15.74
C ALA A 83 9.99 3.29 -17.15
N ALA A 84 10.92 4.13 -17.62
CA ALA A 84 11.56 3.95 -18.91
C ALA A 84 12.34 2.62 -18.95
N ARG A 85 13.13 2.33 -17.91
CA ARG A 85 13.92 1.09 -17.81
C ARG A 85 13.06 -0.16 -17.75
N ALA A 86 11.96 -0.13 -17.00
CA ALA A 86 11.05 -1.28 -16.91
C ALA A 86 10.33 -1.53 -18.24
N VAL A 87 9.83 -0.48 -18.91
CA VAL A 87 9.19 -0.61 -20.22
C VAL A 87 10.17 -1.12 -21.27
N GLU A 88 11.37 -0.56 -21.32
CA GLU A 88 12.43 -1.02 -22.23
C GLU A 88 12.86 -2.45 -21.91
N GLY A 89 13.06 -2.78 -20.63
CA GLY A 89 13.46 -4.12 -20.19
C GLY A 89 12.44 -5.19 -20.57
N MET A 90 11.16 -4.96 -20.28
CA MET A 90 10.07 -5.86 -20.67
C MET A 90 9.93 -5.96 -22.19
N TRP A 91 10.12 -4.86 -22.93
CA TRP A 91 10.07 -4.88 -24.39
C TRP A 91 11.20 -5.71 -25.01
N LEU A 92 12.41 -5.60 -24.48
CA LEU A 92 13.57 -6.39 -24.90
C LEU A 92 13.38 -7.87 -24.56
N GLU A 93 12.83 -8.19 -23.40
CA GLU A 93 12.58 -9.58 -22.96
C GLU A 93 11.66 -10.34 -23.92
N ILE A 94 10.66 -9.67 -24.49
CA ILE A 94 9.76 -10.26 -25.50
C ILE A 94 10.30 -10.19 -26.94
N GLY A 95 11.58 -9.83 -27.13
CA GLY A 95 12.25 -9.76 -28.43
C GLY A 95 12.06 -8.44 -29.20
N GLY A 96 11.45 -7.45 -28.56
CA GLY A 96 11.33 -6.09 -29.09
C GLY A 96 12.68 -5.39 -29.26
N LYS A 97 12.71 -4.34 -30.08
CA LYS A 97 13.88 -3.47 -30.25
C LYS A 97 13.43 -2.02 -30.10
N LEU A 98 14.20 -1.23 -29.34
CA LEU A 98 14.04 0.21 -29.24
C LEU A 98 15.29 0.86 -29.87
N VAL A 99 15.07 1.70 -30.88
CA VAL A 99 16.14 2.44 -31.57
C VAL A 99 15.94 3.93 -31.28
N GLY A 100 16.99 4.62 -30.85
CA GLY A 100 16.95 6.05 -30.53
C GLY A 100 17.09 6.33 -29.03
N THR A 101 16.63 7.51 -28.60
CA THR A 101 16.73 7.99 -27.21
C THR A 101 15.35 8.28 -26.63
N VAL A 102 15.13 7.85 -25.38
CA VAL A 102 13.89 8.13 -24.64
C VAL A 102 13.97 9.54 -24.05
N HIS A 103 12.90 10.33 -24.22
CA HIS A 103 12.77 11.67 -23.67
C HIS A 103 11.42 11.83 -22.96
N ASP A 104 11.42 12.54 -21.83
CA ASP A 104 10.18 12.97 -21.18
C ASP A 104 9.48 14.03 -22.03
N GLY A 105 8.18 13.89 -22.24
CA GLY A 105 7.40 14.84 -23.02
C GLY A 105 5.90 14.71 -22.77
N LYS A 106 5.17 15.80 -23.02
CA LYS A 106 3.71 15.74 -23.14
C LYS A 106 3.40 15.32 -24.57
N LEU A 107 2.40 14.44 -24.72
CA LEU A 107 1.92 14.05 -26.04
C LEU A 107 1.38 15.29 -26.76
N THR A 108 2.12 15.76 -27.77
CA THR A 108 1.67 16.85 -28.64
C THR A 108 0.83 16.26 -29.75
N THR A 109 -0.48 16.29 -29.59
CA THR A 109 -1.38 16.13 -30.72
C THR A 109 -1.20 17.33 -31.65
N SER A 110 -0.94 17.10 -32.95
CA SER A 110 -1.09 18.15 -33.96
C SER A 110 -2.48 18.80 -33.84
N PRO A 111 -2.68 20.08 -34.21
CA PRO A 111 -4.01 20.68 -34.21
C PRO A 111 -4.97 19.82 -35.04
N GLY A 112 -5.92 19.15 -34.38
CA GLY A 112 -6.91 18.26 -35.01
C GLY A 112 -6.59 16.75 -35.02
N GLY A 113 -5.41 16.30 -34.56
CA GLY A 113 -5.06 14.89 -34.53
C GLY A 113 -5.30 14.26 -33.15
N VAL A 114 -6.22 13.30 -33.02
CA VAL A 114 -6.31 12.47 -31.80
C VAL A 114 -5.19 11.44 -31.87
N ALA A 115 -4.26 11.47 -30.92
CA ALA A 115 -3.27 10.41 -30.79
C ALA A 115 -4.01 9.11 -30.41
N THR A 116 -3.92 8.10 -31.27
CA THR A 116 -4.56 6.80 -31.04
C THR A 116 -3.60 5.91 -30.24
N PRO A 117 -4.00 5.36 -29.09
CA PRO A 117 -3.15 4.47 -28.33
C PRO A 117 -2.89 3.19 -29.13
N VAL A 118 -1.62 2.76 -29.20
CA VAL A 118 -1.26 1.46 -29.79
C VAL A 118 -1.65 0.30 -28.88
N PHE A 119 -1.70 0.57 -27.57
CA PHE A 119 -2.07 -0.38 -26.54
C PHE A 119 -2.72 0.35 -25.37
N GLU A 120 -3.76 -0.25 -24.80
CA GLU A 120 -4.47 0.25 -23.64
C GLU A 120 -4.72 -0.90 -22.66
N VAL A 121 -4.53 -0.64 -21.37
CA VAL A 121 -4.83 -1.58 -20.30
C VAL A 121 -5.72 -0.89 -19.29
N THR A 122 -6.83 -1.53 -18.97
CA THR A 122 -7.71 -1.10 -17.89
C THR A 122 -7.22 -1.71 -16.58
N SER A 123 -7.16 -0.89 -15.53
CA SER A 123 -6.84 -1.37 -14.18
C SER A 123 -7.94 -2.31 -13.64
N PRO A 124 -7.67 -3.06 -12.56
CA PRO A 124 -8.71 -3.62 -11.72
C PRO A 124 -9.72 -2.56 -11.27
N THR A 125 -10.87 -3.01 -10.81
CA THR A 125 -11.93 -2.13 -10.30
C THR A 125 -11.45 -1.36 -9.07
N LEU A 126 -12.09 -0.23 -8.77
CA LEU A 126 -11.78 0.54 -7.56
C LEU A 126 -11.97 -0.30 -6.28
N ALA A 127 -12.93 -1.24 -6.27
CA ALA A 127 -13.16 -2.14 -5.14
C ALA A 127 -11.93 -3.03 -4.87
N GLU A 128 -11.35 -3.61 -5.91
CA GLU A 128 -10.12 -4.42 -5.81
C GLU A 128 -8.92 -3.58 -5.36
N VAL A 129 -8.77 -2.38 -5.92
CA VAL A 129 -7.70 -1.45 -5.52
C VAL A 129 -7.83 -1.04 -4.05
N ILE A 130 -9.04 -0.74 -3.57
CA ILE A 130 -9.28 -0.37 -2.16
C ILE A 130 -9.02 -1.56 -1.23
N ARG A 131 -9.34 -2.79 -1.65
CA ARG A 131 -8.98 -4.01 -0.90
C ARG A 131 -7.48 -4.10 -0.68
N ASP A 132 -6.66 -3.94 -1.72
CA ASP A 132 -5.20 -4.00 -1.56
C ASP A 132 -4.66 -2.84 -0.70
N ILE A 133 -5.21 -1.64 -0.86
CA ILE A 133 -4.89 -0.49 0.00
C ILE A 133 -5.16 -0.83 1.47
N ASN A 134 -6.35 -1.35 1.79
CA ASN A 134 -6.77 -1.53 3.18
C ASN A 134 -6.18 -2.77 3.83
N LYS A 135 -6.12 -3.91 3.12
CA LYS A 135 -5.55 -5.17 3.62
C LYS A 135 -4.07 -5.03 3.96
N TYR A 136 -3.31 -4.35 3.11
CA TYR A 136 -1.86 -4.21 3.25
C TYR A 136 -1.41 -2.84 3.76
N SER A 137 -2.33 -1.89 3.95
CA SER A 137 -2.04 -0.51 4.35
C SER A 137 -1.05 0.18 3.39
N ASN A 138 -1.28 0.06 2.08
CA ASN A 138 -0.35 0.54 1.07
C ASN A 138 -0.43 2.07 0.89
N ASN A 139 0.56 2.77 1.45
CA ASN A 139 0.62 4.23 1.48
C ASN A 139 0.70 4.87 0.08
N VAL A 140 1.47 4.27 -0.83
CA VAL A 140 1.65 4.81 -2.18
C VAL A 140 0.34 4.72 -2.95
N MET A 141 -0.34 3.57 -2.87
CA MET A 141 -1.64 3.40 -3.50
C MET A 141 -2.69 4.34 -2.91
N ALA A 142 -2.71 4.53 -1.59
CA ALA A 142 -3.61 5.47 -0.93
C ALA A 142 -3.38 6.92 -1.40
N GLN A 143 -2.12 7.35 -1.52
CA GLN A 143 -1.78 8.69 -2.01
C GLN A 143 -2.15 8.88 -3.49
N GLN A 144 -1.95 7.85 -4.33
CA GLN A 144 -2.38 7.91 -5.73
C GLN A 144 -3.91 8.00 -5.84
N LEU A 145 -4.65 7.16 -5.09
CA LEU A 145 -6.10 7.24 -5.01
C LEU A 145 -6.56 8.64 -4.56
N PHE A 146 -5.91 9.20 -3.53
CA PHE A 146 -6.18 10.55 -3.06
C PHE A 146 -5.99 11.60 -4.16
N LEU A 147 -4.86 11.58 -4.87
CA LEU A 147 -4.62 12.48 -6.01
C LEU A 147 -5.68 12.33 -7.11
N THR A 148 -6.19 11.11 -7.37
CA THR A 148 -7.21 10.93 -8.41
C THR A 148 -8.51 11.68 -8.15
N LEU A 149 -8.78 12.09 -6.90
CA LEU A 149 -9.99 12.81 -6.52
C LEU A 149 -10.08 14.17 -7.22
N SER A 150 -8.95 14.82 -7.48
CA SER A 150 -8.91 16.14 -8.14
C SER A 150 -8.57 16.06 -9.63
N LEU A 151 -8.67 14.89 -10.28
CA LEU A 151 -8.48 14.81 -11.72
C LEU A 151 -9.56 15.64 -12.44
N PRO A 152 -9.21 16.42 -13.50
CA PRO A 152 -10.17 17.23 -14.24
C PRO A 152 -11.39 16.46 -14.75
N ALA A 153 -11.19 15.22 -15.21
CA ALA A 153 -12.26 14.34 -15.67
C ALA A 153 -13.29 13.98 -14.57
N ARG A 154 -12.96 14.18 -13.30
CA ARG A 154 -13.81 13.86 -12.14
C ARG A 154 -14.29 15.10 -11.38
N THR A 155 -13.72 16.27 -11.64
CA THR A 155 -14.03 17.50 -10.92
C THR A 155 -14.44 18.60 -11.90
N PRO A 156 -15.74 18.91 -12.02
CA PRO A 156 -16.19 20.02 -12.85
C PRO A 156 -15.48 21.32 -12.46
N GLY A 157 -14.90 22.01 -13.46
CA GLY A 157 -14.14 23.25 -13.26
C GLY A 157 -12.68 23.07 -12.83
N ALA A 158 -12.20 21.85 -12.57
CA ALA A 158 -10.78 21.62 -12.35
C ALA A 158 -10.01 21.72 -13.68
N SER A 159 -8.92 22.48 -13.68
CA SER A 159 -7.97 22.60 -14.78
C SER A 159 -6.58 22.18 -14.32
N GLY A 160 -5.78 21.59 -15.22
CA GLY A 160 -4.41 21.18 -14.91
C GLY A 160 -4.29 19.79 -14.28
N ALA A 161 -3.12 19.52 -13.69
CA ALA A 161 -2.81 18.23 -13.08
C ALA A 161 -3.48 18.07 -11.71
N ALA A 162 -3.72 16.82 -11.30
CA ALA A 162 -4.15 16.52 -9.94
C ALA A 162 -3.10 16.99 -8.91
N THR A 163 -3.56 17.58 -7.81
CA THR A 163 -2.69 18.06 -6.72
C THR A 163 -3.24 17.62 -5.36
N LEU A 164 -2.34 17.55 -4.36
CA LEU A 164 -2.73 17.25 -2.99
C LEU A 164 -3.71 18.31 -2.45
N GLU A 165 -3.44 19.58 -2.73
CA GLU A 165 -4.31 20.69 -2.32
C GLU A 165 -5.71 20.57 -2.88
N ALA A 166 -5.84 20.38 -4.20
CA ALA A 166 -7.16 20.24 -4.82
C ALA A 166 -7.90 18.99 -4.31
N SER A 167 -7.18 17.89 -4.06
CA SER A 167 -7.78 16.66 -3.51
C SER A 167 -8.27 16.84 -2.06
N ARG A 168 -7.57 17.66 -1.26
CA ARG A 168 -8.03 18.05 0.09
C ARG A 168 -9.35 18.82 0.03
N GLU A 169 -9.48 19.77 -0.89
CA GLU A 169 -10.72 20.53 -1.05
C GLU A 169 -11.89 19.65 -1.53
N VAL A 170 -11.63 18.66 -2.39
CA VAL A 170 -12.66 17.66 -2.77
C VAL A 170 -13.16 16.89 -1.54
N ILE A 171 -12.26 16.38 -0.69
CA ILE A 171 -12.66 15.67 0.54
C ILE A 171 -13.37 16.60 1.52
N LYS A 172 -12.88 17.82 1.70
CA LYS A 172 -13.48 18.79 2.63
C LYS A 172 -14.93 19.09 2.25
N ARG A 173 -15.20 19.35 0.98
CA ARG A 173 -16.57 19.55 0.47
C ARG A 173 -17.42 18.30 0.65
N TRP A 174 -16.90 17.14 0.24
CA TRP A 174 -17.60 15.85 0.44
C TRP A 174 -17.95 15.60 1.92
N TRP A 175 -17.04 15.92 2.84
CA TRP A 175 -17.25 15.77 4.27
C TRP A 175 -18.38 16.67 4.76
N GLN A 176 -18.35 17.95 4.40
CA GLN A 176 -19.39 18.92 4.77
C GLN A 176 -20.77 18.52 4.27
N GLU A 177 -20.85 17.94 3.07
CA GLU A 177 -22.10 17.48 2.47
C GLU A 177 -22.65 16.19 3.10
N ARG A 178 -21.78 15.28 3.56
CA ARG A 178 -22.16 13.90 3.91
C ARG A 178 -22.07 13.56 5.39
N ILE A 179 -21.21 14.25 6.14
CA ILE A 179 -20.88 13.91 7.52
C ILE A 179 -21.38 15.01 8.45
N THR A 180 -22.64 14.91 8.86
CA THR A 180 -23.27 15.89 9.74
C THR A 180 -22.86 15.68 11.20
N GLY A 181 -22.60 16.78 11.91
CA GLY A 181 -22.32 16.77 13.35
C GLY A 181 -20.92 16.29 13.74
N ALA A 182 -19.96 16.28 12.80
CA ALA A 182 -18.57 15.96 13.09
C ALA A 182 -17.61 16.88 12.33
N GLU A 183 -16.54 17.30 13.01
CA GLU A 183 -15.48 18.10 12.42
C GLU A 183 -14.76 17.35 11.30
N ALA A 184 -14.43 18.09 10.23
CA ALA A 184 -13.64 17.54 9.12
C ALA A 184 -12.21 17.21 9.58
N PRO A 185 -11.62 16.10 9.11
CA PRO A 185 -10.25 15.76 9.43
C PRO A 185 -9.27 16.76 8.79
N LEU A 186 -8.15 17.00 9.48
CA LEU A 186 -6.99 17.62 8.86
C LEU A 186 -6.27 16.53 8.05
N MET A 187 -6.40 16.61 6.73
CA MET A 187 -5.76 15.70 5.79
C MET A 187 -4.51 16.33 5.15
N ASP A 188 -3.52 15.50 4.81
CA ASP A 188 -2.33 15.95 4.09
C ASP A 188 -2.19 15.24 2.76
N ASN A 189 -1.98 13.91 2.79
CA ASN A 189 -1.63 13.14 1.60
C ASN A 189 -2.49 11.90 1.35
N GLY A 190 -3.47 11.62 2.24
CA GLY A 190 -4.41 10.51 2.09
C GLY A 190 -3.89 9.15 2.58
N SER A 191 -2.63 9.04 3.00
CA SER A 191 -2.04 7.78 3.45
C SER A 191 -2.00 7.58 4.96
N GLY A 192 -2.09 8.65 5.76
CA GLY A 192 -1.87 8.56 7.21
C GLY A 192 -0.40 8.67 7.64
N LEU A 193 0.55 8.86 6.71
CA LEU A 193 1.98 8.98 7.01
C LEU A 193 2.37 10.36 7.57
N SER A 194 1.57 11.39 7.32
CA SER A 194 1.91 12.75 7.74
C SER A 194 1.67 12.90 9.24
N ARG A 195 2.66 13.46 9.96
CA ARG A 195 2.51 13.74 11.40
C ARG A 195 1.59 14.92 11.69
N ASN A 196 1.12 15.60 10.65
CA ASN A 196 0.20 16.73 10.77
C ASN A 196 -1.27 16.30 10.66
N GLU A 197 -1.55 15.08 10.20
CA GLU A 197 -2.93 14.62 10.02
C GLU A 197 -3.66 14.46 11.36
N ARG A 198 -4.93 14.88 11.43
CA ARG A 198 -5.75 14.85 12.65
C ARG A 198 -7.17 14.41 12.32
N ILE A 199 -7.72 13.51 13.14
CA ILE A 199 -9.14 13.16 13.16
C ILE A 199 -9.52 12.76 14.59
N SER A 200 -10.71 13.15 15.04
CA SER A 200 -11.22 12.71 16.34
C SER A 200 -11.84 11.32 16.23
N VAL A 201 -11.87 10.58 17.35
CA VAL A 201 -12.55 9.27 17.40
C VAL A 201 -14.04 9.38 17.06
N GLN A 202 -14.68 10.48 17.44
CA GLN A 202 -16.08 10.77 17.14
C GLN A 202 -16.28 11.02 15.64
N ALA A 203 -15.41 11.81 15.00
CA ALA A 203 -15.48 12.09 13.58
C ALA A 203 -15.25 10.83 12.72
N LEU A 204 -14.26 10.01 13.08
CA LEU A 204 -14.01 8.74 12.42
C LEU A 204 -15.15 7.73 12.64
N GLY A 205 -15.72 7.70 13.85
CA GLY A 205 -16.90 6.89 14.14
C GLY A 205 -18.10 7.29 13.29
N ARG A 206 -18.34 8.60 13.15
CA ARG A 206 -19.42 9.14 12.30
C ARG A 206 -19.20 8.79 10.83
N LEU A 207 -17.97 8.90 10.33
CA LEU A 207 -17.62 8.46 8.97
C LEU A 207 -17.98 6.99 8.75
N LEU A 208 -17.59 6.10 9.66
CA LEU A 208 -17.86 4.67 9.55
C LEU A 208 -19.36 4.35 9.64
N GLN A 209 -20.11 5.07 10.49
CA GLN A 209 -21.57 4.94 10.56
C GLN A 209 -22.24 5.38 9.24
N THR A 210 -21.83 6.53 8.69
CA THR A 210 -22.34 7.01 7.39
C THR A 210 -22.01 6.03 6.27
N ALA A 211 -20.79 5.50 6.24
CA ALA A 211 -20.38 4.53 5.22
C ALA A 211 -21.16 3.22 5.34
N TYR A 212 -21.49 2.78 6.56
CA TYR A 212 -22.21 1.53 6.80
C TYR A 212 -23.64 1.50 6.22
N VAL A 213 -24.32 2.64 6.16
CA VAL A 213 -25.66 2.75 5.56
C VAL A 213 -25.64 3.13 4.08
N SER A 214 -24.46 3.25 3.48
CA SER A 214 -24.30 3.61 2.07
C SER A 214 -24.32 2.38 1.14
N PRO A 215 -24.63 2.54 -0.15
CA PRO A 215 -24.50 1.47 -1.14
C PRO A 215 -23.07 0.91 -1.27
N GLN A 216 -22.06 1.68 -0.87
CA GLN A 216 -20.65 1.29 -0.92
C GLN A 216 -20.20 0.45 0.29
N MET A 217 -21.08 0.24 1.29
CA MET A 217 -20.75 -0.51 2.50
C MET A 217 -20.13 -1.89 2.22
N PRO A 218 -20.66 -2.75 1.33
CA PRO A 218 -20.11 -4.07 1.11
C PRO A 218 -18.64 -4.03 0.65
N GLU A 219 -18.30 -3.10 -0.24
CA GLU A 219 -16.94 -2.92 -0.74
C GLU A 219 -15.99 -2.35 0.31
N LEU A 220 -16.44 -1.37 1.09
CA LEU A 220 -15.63 -0.87 2.20
C LEU A 220 -15.38 -1.98 3.23
N MET A 221 -16.42 -2.69 3.65
CA MET A 221 -16.30 -3.73 4.67
C MET A 221 -15.43 -4.90 4.19
N SER A 222 -15.57 -5.35 2.94
CA SER A 222 -14.76 -6.44 2.38
C SER A 222 -13.27 -6.07 2.25
N SER A 223 -12.98 -4.78 2.05
CA SER A 223 -11.61 -4.27 1.92
C SER A 223 -10.83 -4.26 3.24
N LEU A 224 -11.51 -4.14 4.38
CA LEU A 224 -10.86 -4.03 5.69
C LEU A 224 -10.27 -5.37 6.15
N PRO A 225 -9.05 -5.40 6.76
CA PRO A 225 -8.49 -6.60 7.38
C PRO A 225 -9.44 -7.27 8.38
N ILE A 226 -9.48 -8.60 8.36
CA ILE A 226 -10.29 -9.41 9.27
C ILE A 226 -9.41 -9.86 10.45
N ALA A 227 -9.87 -9.62 11.67
CA ALA A 227 -9.17 -9.96 12.90
C ALA A 227 -8.77 -11.45 12.94
N GLY A 228 -7.46 -11.73 13.05
CA GLY A 228 -6.91 -13.08 13.12
C GLY A 228 -6.82 -13.83 11.78
N VAL A 229 -7.36 -13.26 10.68
CA VAL A 229 -7.51 -13.98 9.41
C VAL A 229 -6.56 -13.43 8.35
N ASP A 230 -6.59 -12.12 8.06
CA ASP A 230 -5.86 -11.57 6.93
C ASP A 230 -5.30 -10.15 7.14
N GLY A 231 -4.59 -9.67 6.12
CA GLY A 231 -3.99 -8.34 6.10
C GLY A 231 -3.11 -8.03 7.31
N THR A 232 -3.15 -6.78 7.75
CA THR A 232 -2.41 -6.32 8.94
C THR A 232 -2.91 -6.91 10.26
N LEU A 233 -4.04 -7.62 10.26
CA LEU A 233 -4.62 -8.27 11.45
C LEU A 233 -4.48 -9.79 11.46
N ARG A 234 -3.80 -10.40 10.47
CA ARG A 234 -3.58 -11.85 10.40
C ARG A 234 -2.95 -12.44 11.67
N ARG A 235 -2.11 -11.67 12.37
CA ARG A 235 -1.43 -12.08 13.61
C ARG A 235 -2.09 -11.53 14.88
N ASN A 236 -3.25 -10.90 14.76
CA ASN A 236 -3.99 -10.39 15.90
C ASN A 236 -4.41 -11.56 16.81
N ARG A 237 -4.31 -11.37 18.13
CA ARG A 237 -4.53 -12.42 19.15
C ARG A 237 -5.82 -12.21 19.96
N SER A 238 -6.65 -11.24 19.59
CA SER A 238 -7.99 -11.05 20.17
C SER A 238 -8.84 -12.31 19.99
N LYS A 239 -9.78 -12.50 20.91
CA LYS A 239 -10.81 -13.55 20.83
C LYS A 239 -11.85 -13.28 19.75
N ALA A 240 -11.89 -12.07 19.17
CA ALA A 240 -12.79 -11.70 18.07
C ALA A 240 -12.32 -12.23 16.69
N TYR A 241 -11.75 -13.44 16.66
CA TYR A 241 -11.25 -14.08 15.44
C TYR A 241 -12.38 -14.18 14.40
N GLY A 242 -12.17 -13.60 13.22
CA GLY A 242 -13.16 -13.59 12.14
C GLY A 242 -14.38 -12.70 12.38
N SER A 243 -14.51 -12.06 13.55
CA SER A 243 -15.71 -11.30 13.94
C SER A 243 -15.56 -9.79 13.74
N ALA A 244 -14.41 -9.31 13.27
CA ALA A 244 -14.16 -7.88 13.11
C ALA A 244 -13.38 -7.53 11.84
N HIS A 245 -13.81 -6.45 11.20
CA HIS A 245 -13.26 -5.87 9.98
C HIS A 245 -12.71 -4.49 10.32
N LEU A 246 -11.40 -4.36 10.46
CA LEU A 246 -10.77 -3.17 11.03
C LEU A 246 -9.55 -2.72 10.22
N LYS A 247 -9.44 -1.41 10.01
CA LYS A 247 -8.20 -0.78 9.57
C LYS A 247 -7.28 -0.55 10.75
N THR A 248 -6.00 -0.89 10.60
CA THR A 248 -4.94 -0.59 11.58
C THR A 248 -4.18 0.69 11.20
N GLY A 249 -3.66 1.40 12.19
CA GLY A 249 -2.70 2.50 12.06
C GLY A 249 -1.52 2.34 13.02
N SER A 250 -0.31 2.59 12.54
CA SER A 250 0.91 2.51 13.37
C SER A 250 1.99 3.43 12.82
N LEU A 251 2.48 4.32 13.69
CA LEU A 251 3.68 5.15 13.48
C LEU A 251 4.49 5.13 14.77
N ARG A 252 5.73 5.66 14.74
CA ARG A 252 6.41 6.02 15.98
C ARG A 252 5.51 6.97 16.77
N ASP A 253 5.13 6.55 17.98
CA ASP A 253 4.26 7.24 18.93
C ASP A 253 2.73 7.17 18.65
N VAL A 254 2.29 6.31 17.72
CA VAL A 254 0.86 6.15 17.37
C VAL A 254 0.47 4.68 17.24
N ALA A 255 -0.65 4.29 17.85
CA ALA A 255 -1.34 3.04 17.60
C ALA A 255 -2.84 3.31 17.43
N ALA A 256 -3.47 2.74 16.41
CA ALA A 256 -4.88 2.94 16.14
C ALA A 256 -5.54 1.72 15.49
N VAL A 257 -6.83 1.55 15.76
CA VAL A 257 -7.73 0.62 15.07
C VAL A 257 -9.08 1.28 14.86
N ALA A 258 -9.70 1.05 13.70
CA ALA A 258 -11.03 1.55 13.40
C ALA A 258 -11.78 0.64 12.41
N GLY A 259 -13.07 0.40 12.63
CA GLY A 259 -13.88 -0.39 11.71
C GLY A 259 -15.14 -0.96 12.35
N TYR A 260 -15.53 -2.16 11.91
CA TYR A 260 -16.76 -2.83 12.30
C TYR A 260 -16.49 -4.10 13.11
N VAL A 261 -17.29 -4.31 14.15
CA VAL A 261 -17.29 -5.53 14.97
C VAL A 261 -18.67 -6.16 14.90
N HIS A 262 -18.73 -7.44 14.56
CA HIS A 262 -19.94 -8.24 14.61
C HIS A 262 -20.00 -8.94 15.97
N ALA A 263 -20.98 -8.56 16.78
CA ALA A 263 -21.12 -9.06 18.14
C ALA A 263 -21.92 -10.37 18.18
N ALA A 264 -21.75 -11.13 19.26
CA ALA A 264 -22.43 -12.40 19.50
C ALA A 264 -23.97 -12.27 19.52
N SER A 265 -24.50 -11.09 19.84
CA SER A 265 -25.93 -10.78 19.76
C SER A 265 -26.47 -10.58 18.34
N GLY A 266 -25.61 -10.59 17.32
CA GLY A 266 -25.94 -10.26 15.94
C GLY A 266 -25.87 -8.75 15.64
N ARG A 267 -25.67 -7.90 16.64
CA ARG A 267 -25.47 -6.46 16.44
C ARG A 267 -24.13 -6.19 15.76
N ARG A 268 -24.03 -5.04 15.08
CA ARG A 268 -22.78 -4.52 14.53
C ARG A 268 -22.42 -3.21 15.21
N TYR A 269 -21.18 -3.14 15.67
CA TYR A 269 -20.61 -1.96 16.32
C TYR A 269 -19.59 -1.29 15.42
N VAL A 270 -19.56 0.04 15.47
CA VAL A 270 -18.41 0.82 15.02
C VAL A 270 -17.45 0.94 16.19
N LEU A 271 -16.21 0.49 16.01
CA LEU A 271 -15.14 0.60 16.99
C LEU A 271 -14.08 1.54 16.46
N VAL A 272 -13.67 2.50 17.27
CA VAL A 272 -12.54 3.41 16.99
C VAL A 272 -11.71 3.56 18.24
N ALA A 273 -10.41 3.28 18.15
CA ALA A 273 -9.45 3.51 19.22
C ALA A 273 -8.18 4.12 18.63
N ILE A 274 -7.70 5.22 19.24
CA ILE A 274 -6.49 5.94 18.83
C ILE A 274 -5.69 6.26 20.09
N ALA A 275 -4.42 5.87 20.11
CA ALA A 275 -3.46 6.21 21.16
C ALA A 275 -2.30 6.98 20.55
N ASN A 276 -2.10 8.22 21.02
CA ASN A 276 -0.95 9.06 20.68
C ASN A 276 -0.09 9.22 21.93
N HIS A 277 1.08 8.58 21.95
CA HIS A 277 1.98 8.59 23.09
C HIS A 277 3.35 8.00 22.69
N ALA A 278 4.44 8.40 23.34
CA ALA A 278 5.77 7.82 23.12
C ALA A 278 5.80 6.28 23.28
N ASN A 279 4.90 5.76 24.11
CA ASN A 279 4.68 4.33 24.32
C ASN A 279 3.34 3.81 23.76
N ALA A 280 2.85 4.36 22.64
CA ALA A 280 1.56 3.98 22.07
C ALA A 280 1.46 2.47 21.72
N GLY A 281 2.59 1.81 21.46
CA GLY A 281 2.63 0.35 21.26
C GLY A 281 2.04 -0.45 22.42
N ALA A 282 2.17 0.05 23.66
CA ALA A 282 1.60 -0.57 24.85
C ALA A 282 0.06 -0.49 24.92
N ALA A 283 -0.60 0.28 24.06
CA ALA A 283 -2.05 0.33 23.99
C ALA A 283 -2.66 -0.85 23.21
N ARG A 284 -1.87 -1.63 22.46
CA ARG A 284 -2.38 -2.74 21.63
C ARG A 284 -3.17 -3.78 22.43
N PRO A 285 -2.70 -4.27 23.61
CA PRO A 285 -3.50 -5.19 24.42
C PRO A 285 -4.83 -4.61 24.88
N VAL A 286 -4.90 -3.29 25.13
CA VAL A 286 -6.14 -2.61 25.50
C VAL A 286 -7.09 -2.53 24.32
N MET A 287 -6.58 -2.27 23.10
CA MET A 287 -7.38 -2.29 21.88
C MET A 287 -7.93 -3.70 21.59
N ASP A 288 -7.14 -4.75 21.81
CA ASP A 288 -7.58 -6.13 21.68
C ASP A 288 -8.65 -6.48 22.74
N ALA A 289 -8.49 -6.00 23.98
CA ALA A 289 -9.49 -6.18 25.03
C ALA A 289 -10.80 -5.43 24.74
N LEU A 290 -10.72 -4.21 24.20
CA LEU A 290 -11.89 -3.45 23.74
C LEU A 290 -12.62 -4.18 22.61
N LEU A 291 -11.86 -4.78 21.69
CA LEU A 291 -12.41 -5.59 20.61
C LEU A 291 -13.13 -6.84 21.15
N ASP A 292 -12.51 -7.55 22.09
CA ASP A 292 -13.12 -8.70 22.79
C ASP A 292 -14.41 -8.31 23.53
N TRP A 293 -14.41 -7.15 24.18
CA TRP A 293 -15.57 -6.61 24.88
C TRP A 293 -16.72 -6.29 23.91
N ALA A 294 -16.43 -5.57 22.82
CA ALA A 294 -17.43 -5.22 21.81
C ALA A 294 -18.02 -6.45 21.11
N MET A 295 -17.21 -7.48 20.87
CA MET A 295 -17.68 -8.74 20.29
C MET A 295 -18.61 -9.52 21.23
N LYS A 296 -18.37 -9.46 22.54
CA LYS A 296 -19.23 -10.12 23.54
C LYS A 296 -20.57 -9.42 23.76
N ASP A 297 -20.71 -8.16 23.37
CA ASP A 297 -21.89 -7.34 23.63
C ASP A 297 -22.16 -7.08 25.13
N ASN A 298 -21.10 -6.83 25.90
CA ASN A 298 -21.16 -6.50 27.34
C ASN A 298 -20.90 -5.03 27.62
#